data_AF-L7CDW4-F1
#
_entry.id   AF-L7CDW4-F1
#
_cell.length_a   1.000
_cell.length_b   1.000
_cell.length_c   1.000
_cell.angle_alpha   90.00
_cell.angle_beta   90.00
_cell.angle_gamma   90.00
#
_symmetry.space_group_name_H-M   'P 1'
#
loop_
_entity.id
_entity.type
_entity.pdbx_description
1 polymer ?
#
loop_
_entity_poly.entity_id
_entity_poly.type
_entity_poly.pdbx_seq_one_letter_code
_entity_poly.pdbx_strand_id
1 'polypeptide(L)'
;MAGVARQIAAVAEMKKQHPEMIFIGSGYTYLQDYLPNVAQAVVKAGMADSIGLGRMVLSYPDLPADVTAGTVWQRKKVCRTFSDCTTAPRNGIISGCYPLDPFYKKRDERKQLNELKKALQA
;
A
#
# COMPACT_ATOMS: atom_id res chain seq x y z
N MET A 1 1.17 -14.39 3.44
CA MET A 1 2.25 -13.41 3.69
C MET A 1 3.59 -13.74 3.02
N ALA A 2 3.78 -14.92 2.43
CA ALA A 2 5.06 -15.29 1.80
C ALA A 2 5.54 -14.35 0.68
N GLY A 3 4.63 -13.69 -0.06
CA GLY A 3 5.00 -12.78 -1.16
C GLY A 3 5.81 -11.56 -0.72
N VAL A 4 5.32 -10.81 0.29
CA VAL A 4 6.02 -9.61 0.77
C VAL A 4 7.34 -9.97 1.46
N ALA A 5 7.40 -11.08 2.20
CA ALA A 5 8.64 -11.55 2.80
C ALA A 5 9.72 -11.88 1.75
N ARG A 6 9.34 -12.58 0.66
CA ARG A 6 10.25 -12.84 -0.46
C ARG A 6 10.74 -11.55 -1.14
N GLN A 7 9.85 -10.58 -1.31
CA GLN A 7 10.21 -9.29 -1.91
C GLN A 7 11.21 -8.53 -1.04
N ILE A 8 11.00 -8.50 0.29
CA ILE A 8 11.93 -7.89 1.24
C ILE A 8 13.30 -8.57 1.18
N ALA A 9 13.33 -9.91 1.20
CA ALA A 9 14.58 -10.67 1.12
C ALA A 9 15.34 -10.41 -0.19
N ALA A 10 14.64 -10.35 -1.32
CA ALA A 10 15.26 -10.07 -2.61
C ALA A 10 15.89 -8.67 -2.66
N VAL A 11 15.19 -7.64 -2.16
CA VAL A 11 15.74 -6.27 -2.11
C VAL A 11 16.92 -6.18 -1.15
N ALA A 12 16.85 -6.85 0.00
CA ALA A 12 17.96 -6.87 0.97
C ALA A 12 19.24 -7.49 0.39
N GLU A 13 19.10 -8.56 -0.38
CA GLU A 13 20.23 -9.19 -1.06
C GLU A 13 20.86 -8.23 -2.09
N MET A 14 20.04 -7.53 -2.88
CA MET A 14 20.53 -6.54 -3.83
C MET A 14 21.21 -5.36 -3.13
N LYS A 15 20.66 -4.86 -2.01
CA LYS A 15 21.27 -3.79 -1.22
C LYS A 15 22.62 -4.21 -0.64
N LYS A 16 22.75 -5.46 -0.19
CA LYS A 16 24.01 -6.01 0.30
C LYS A 16 25.08 -6.08 -0.79
N GLN A 17 24.70 -6.43 -2.02
CA GLN A 17 25.63 -6.51 -3.16
C GLN A 17 25.98 -5.13 -3.74
N HIS A 18 25.11 -4.13 -3.58
CA HIS A 18 25.26 -2.79 -4.14
C HIS A 18 25.02 -1.69 -3.08
N PRO A 19 25.89 -1.56 -2.06
CA PRO A 19 25.64 -0.70 -0.90
C PRO A 19 25.47 0.79 -1.26
N GLU A 20 26.18 1.28 -2.28
CA GLU A 20 26.13 2.67 -2.73
C GLU A 20 24.86 3.03 -3.52
N MET A 21 24.11 2.03 -4.00
CA MET A 21 22.86 2.26 -4.70
C MET A 21 21.71 2.46 -3.71
N ILE A 22 20.80 3.38 -4.02
CA ILE A 22 19.60 3.62 -3.22
C ILE A 22 18.51 2.62 -3.60
N PHE A 23 18.00 1.88 -2.62
CA PHE A 23 16.92 0.93 -2.75
C PHE A 23 15.66 1.39 -2.01
N ILE A 24 14.53 1.34 -2.71
CA ILE A 24 13.21 1.65 -2.14
C ILE A 24 12.41 0.34 -2.01
N GLY A 25 12.11 -0.07 -0.77
CA GLY A 25 11.28 -1.22 -0.48
C GLY A 25 9.81 -0.96 -0.87
N SER A 26 9.21 -1.83 -1.65
CA SER A 26 7.79 -1.72 -2.07
C SER A 26 6.98 -2.96 -1.68
N GLY A 27 5.65 -2.90 -1.83
CA GLY A 27 4.75 -4.02 -1.49
C GLY A 27 4.32 -4.08 -0.01
N TYR A 28 4.74 -3.14 0.82
CA TYR A 28 4.53 -3.17 2.27
C TYR A 28 3.06 -3.00 2.67
N THR A 29 2.19 -2.53 1.78
CA THR A 29 0.73 -2.46 2.06
C THR A 29 0.11 -3.83 2.37
N TYR A 30 0.71 -4.94 1.92
CA TYR A 30 0.27 -6.28 2.28
C TYR A 30 0.50 -6.63 3.77
N LEU A 31 1.32 -5.85 4.48
CA LEU A 31 1.56 -6.01 5.91
C LEU A 31 0.48 -5.32 6.76
N GLN A 32 -0.31 -4.43 6.17
CA GLN A 32 -1.43 -3.73 6.81
C GLN A 32 -1.01 -3.09 8.15
N ASP A 33 -1.57 -3.56 9.26
CA ASP A 33 -1.29 -3.02 10.61
C ASP A 33 0.17 -3.20 11.04
N TYR A 34 0.89 -4.17 10.46
CA TYR A 34 2.32 -4.40 10.74
C TYR A 34 3.26 -3.57 9.86
N LEU A 35 2.72 -2.80 8.91
CA LEU A 35 3.52 -2.02 7.97
C LEU A 35 4.55 -1.13 8.68
N PRO A 36 4.19 -0.31 9.70
CA PRO A 36 5.15 0.59 10.33
C PRO A 36 6.30 -0.16 11.01
N ASN A 37 5.99 -1.24 11.74
CA ASN A 37 6.99 -2.02 12.48
C ASN A 37 7.99 -2.70 11.56
N VAL A 38 7.50 -3.32 10.48
CA VAL A 38 8.36 -4.00 9.50
C VAL A 38 9.15 -2.98 8.67
N ALA A 39 8.53 -1.87 8.27
CA ALA A 39 9.20 -0.79 7.56
C ALA A 39 10.40 -0.25 8.36
N GLN A 40 10.18 0.05 9.64
CA GLN A 40 11.24 0.51 10.54
C GLN A 40 12.35 -0.53 10.69
N ALA A 41 12.00 -1.81 10.87
CA ALA A 41 12.99 -2.88 11.01
C ALA A 41 13.86 -3.05 9.75
N VAL A 42 13.25 -2.99 8.56
CA VAL A 42 13.97 -3.10 7.27
C VAL A 42 14.95 -1.96 7.10
N VAL A 43 14.51 -0.71 7.32
CA VAL A 43 15.40 0.46 7.17
C VAL A 43 16.52 0.43 8.20
N LYS A 44 16.21 0.13 9.47
CA LYS A 44 17.21 0.02 10.54
C LYS A 44 18.26 -1.07 10.28
N ALA A 45 17.86 -2.17 9.65
CA ALA A 45 18.74 -3.27 9.29
C ALA A 45 19.53 -3.04 8.00
N GLY A 46 19.39 -1.87 7.35
CA GLY A 46 20.07 -1.57 6.08
C GLY A 46 19.59 -2.44 4.91
N MET A 47 18.39 -3.01 4.99
CA MET A 47 17.83 -3.88 3.95
C MET A 47 17.21 -3.07 2.79
N ALA A 48 16.85 -1.81 3.04
CA ALA A 48 16.45 -0.80 2.05
C ALA A 48 16.69 0.59 2.65
N ASP A 49 16.87 1.61 1.81
CA ASP A 49 17.14 2.99 2.24
C ASP A 49 15.85 3.75 2.58
N SER A 50 14.73 3.39 1.96
CA SER A 50 13.40 3.92 2.28
C SER A 50 12.30 2.94 1.90
N ILE A 51 11.08 3.18 2.41
CA ILE A 51 9.89 2.39 2.07
C ILE A 51 8.93 3.22 1.22
N GLY A 52 8.64 2.73 0.02
CA GLY A 52 7.68 3.31 -0.89
C GLY A 52 6.25 2.90 -0.54
N LEU A 53 5.37 3.89 -0.39
CA LEU A 53 3.94 3.67 -0.13
C LEU A 53 3.13 3.96 -1.39
N GLY A 54 2.58 2.91 -2.00
CA GLY A 54 1.65 3.02 -3.12
C GLY A 54 0.20 3.15 -2.65
N ARG A 55 -0.61 2.11 -2.88
CA ARG A 55 -2.06 2.08 -2.58
C ARG A 55 -2.46 2.45 -1.14
N MET A 56 -1.53 2.40 -0.18
CA MET A 56 -1.80 2.81 1.21
C MET A 56 -2.09 4.31 1.30
N VAL A 57 -1.39 5.15 0.54
CA VAL A 57 -1.56 6.61 0.61
C VAL A 57 -2.91 7.08 0.06
N LEU A 58 -3.57 6.24 -0.75
CA LEU A 58 -4.91 6.54 -1.29
C LEU A 58 -6.00 6.54 -0.22
N SER A 59 -5.81 5.77 0.86
CA SER A 59 -6.75 5.73 1.98
C SER A 59 -6.19 6.34 3.26
N TYR A 60 -4.86 6.44 3.35
CA TYR A 60 -4.15 6.98 4.51
C TYR A 60 -2.98 7.88 4.07
N PRO A 61 -3.24 9.08 3.52
CA PRO A 61 -2.20 9.98 3.03
C PRO A 61 -1.26 10.49 4.14
N ASP A 62 -1.80 10.70 5.34
CA ASP A 62 -1.05 11.23 6.49
C ASP A 62 -0.16 10.17 7.17
N LEU A 63 -0.19 8.91 6.72
CA LEU A 63 0.47 7.78 7.39
C LEU A 63 1.93 8.05 7.77
N PRO A 64 2.81 8.58 6.88
CA PRO A 64 4.19 8.85 7.26
C PRO A 64 4.32 9.86 8.41
N ALA A 65 3.51 10.91 8.41
CA ALA A 65 3.50 11.91 9.48
C ALA A 65 2.95 11.31 10.79
N ASP A 66 1.84 10.58 10.71
CA ASP A 66 1.21 9.94 11.85
C ASP A 66 2.14 8.94 12.55
N VAL A 67 2.86 8.11 11.78
CA VAL A 67 3.81 7.12 12.32
C VAL A 67 5.02 7.79 12.95
N THR A 68 5.59 8.81 12.31
CA THR A 68 6.79 9.49 12.82
C THR A 68 6.52 10.34 14.05
N ALA A 69 5.32 10.93 14.15
CA ALA A 69 4.88 11.66 15.33
C ALA A 69 4.40 10.74 16.48
N GLY A 70 4.42 9.41 16.29
CA GLY A 70 3.97 8.46 17.31
C GLY A 70 2.47 8.54 17.61
N THR A 71 1.68 9.01 16.64
CA THR A 71 0.23 9.11 16.80
C THR A 71 -0.42 7.74 16.87
N VAL A 72 -1.65 7.69 17.39
CA VAL A 72 -2.43 6.45 17.42
C VAL A 72 -2.75 5.99 16.00
N TRP A 73 -2.41 4.74 15.69
CA TRP A 73 -2.62 4.11 14.39
C TRP A 73 -4.09 4.14 13.94
N GLN A 74 -4.38 4.80 12.81
CA GLN A 74 -5.75 4.97 12.30
C GLN A 74 -6.21 3.75 11.49
N ARG A 75 -6.55 2.66 12.17
CA ARG A 75 -6.94 1.38 11.56
C ARG A 75 -8.02 1.48 10.46
N LYS A 76 -8.94 2.44 10.57
CA LYS A 76 -10.02 2.65 9.59
C LYS A 76 -9.50 3.16 8.23
N LYS A 77 -8.34 3.83 8.20
CA LYS A 77 -7.67 4.32 6.99
C LYS A 77 -6.78 3.26 6.33
N VAL A 78 -6.48 2.14 6.99
CA VAL A 78 -5.54 1.12 6.51
C VAL A 78 -6.09 0.38 5.30
N CYS A 79 -5.31 0.37 4.22
CA CYS A 79 -5.65 -0.34 2.99
C CYS A 79 -5.67 -1.86 3.23
N ARG A 80 -6.78 -2.50 2.85
CA ARG A 80 -7.00 -3.95 2.96
C ARG A 80 -6.89 -4.68 1.62
N THR A 81 -6.17 -4.08 0.68
CA THR A 81 -5.82 -4.70 -0.61
C THR A 81 -7.00 -5.15 -1.48
N PHE A 82 -8.13 -4.41 -1.43
CA PHE A 82 -9.32 -4.67 -2.26
C PHE A 82 -9.08 -4.59 -3.77
N SER A 83 -7.97 -3.99 -4.19
CA SER A 83 -7.53 -3.82 -5.57
C SER A 83 -8.41 -2.92 -6.44
N ASP A 84 -9.44 -2.28 -5.88
CA ASP A 84 -10.27 -1.28 -6.57
C ASP A 84 -9.43 -0.16 -7.24
N CYS A 85 -8.37 0.30 -6.56
CA CYS A 85 -7.41 1.27 -7.10
C CYS A 85 -6.72 0.84 -8.42
N THR A 86 -6.68 -0.46 -8.72
CA THR A 86 -6.16 -1.01 -9.97
C THR A 86 -7.26 -1.54 -10.90
N THR A 87 -8.36 -2.07 -10.34
CA THR A 87 -9.48 -2.59 -11.13
C THR A 87 -10.21 -1.47 -11.86
N ALA A 88 -10.46 -0.33 -11.19
CA ALA A 88 -11.11 0.83 -11.81
C ALA A 88 -10.37 1.33 -13.06
N PRO A 89 -9.09 1.74 -12.99
CA PRO A 89 -8.40 2.32 -14.16
C PRO A 89 -8.20 1.33 -15.31
N ARG A 90 -8.12 0.02 -15.03
CA ARG A 90 -8.07 -1.01 -16.08
C ARG A 90 -9.37 -1.14 -16.88
N ASN A 91 -10.45 -0.55 -16.40
CA ASN A 91 -11.78 -0.59 -17.02
C ASN A 91 -12.31 0.81 -17.34
N GLY A 92 -11.42 1.80 -17.53
CA GLY A 92 -11.80 3.16 -17.91
C GLY A 92 -12.42 3.99 -16.78
N ILE A 93 -12.38 3.52 -15.53
CA ILE A 93 -12.90 4.23 -14.36
C ILE A 93 -11.73 4.90 -13.61
N ILE A 94 -11.90 6.11 -13.10
CA ILE A 94 -10.84 6.83 -12.37
C ILE A 94 -10.29 6.00 -11.19
N SER A 95 -8.96 6.01 -11.02
CA SER A 95 -8.29 5.31 -9.92
C SER A 95 -8.50 6.01 -8.57
N GLY A 96 -8.74 5.23 -7.52
CA GLY A 96 -8.86 5.74 -6.15
C GLY A 96 -9.19 4.66 -5.12
N CYS A 97 -9.46 5.07 -3.88
CA CYS A 97 -9.86 4.16 -2.79
C CYS A 97 -11.36 4.23 -2.49
N TYR A 98 -12.18 3.63 -3.36
CA TYR A 98 -13.64 3.53 -3.21
C TYR A 98 -14.19 3.00 -1.86
N PRO A 99 -13.53 2.06 -1.15
CA PRO A 99 -14.08 1.56 0.12
C PRO A 99 -13.74 2.41 1.35
N LEU A 100 -12.62 3.16 1.35
CA LEU A 100 -12.07 3.79 2.57
C LEU A 100 -11.98 5.30 2.48
N ASP A 101 -11.66 5.85 1.30
CA ASP A 101 -11.56 7.29 1.12
C ASP A 101 -12.96 7.94 1.04
N PRO A 102 -13.28 8.94 1.88
CA PRO A 102 -14.61 9.56 1.90
C PRO A 102 -15.03 10.21 0.58
N PHE A 103 -14.09 10.75 -0.19
CA PHE A 103 -14.36 11.36 -1.48
C PHE A 103 -14.75 10.28 -2.49
N TYR A 104 -13.92 9.26 -2.69
CA TYR A 104 -14.22 8.15 -3.61
C TYR A 104 -15.43 7.32 -3.17
N LYS A 105 -15.72 7.25 -1.87
CA LYS A 105 -16.87 6.50 -1.34
C LYS A 105 -18.22 7.07 -1.79
N LYS A 106 -18.29 8.38 -2.06
CA LYS A 106 -19.50 9.11 -2.45
C LYS A 106 -19.66 9.29 -3.96
N ARG A 107 -18.62 8.95 -4.74
CA ARG A 107 -18.60 9.07 -6.20
C ARG A 107 -19.51 8.06 -6.88
N ASP A 108 -20.11 8.44 -8.01
CA ASP A 108 -20.94 7.53 -8.81
C ASP A 108 -20.12 6.40 -9.44
N GLU A 109 -18.83 6.64 -9.71
CA GLU A 109 -17.88 5.62 -10.18
C GLU A 109 -17.76 4.43 -9.21
N ARG A 110 -18.11 4.61 -7.92
CA ARG A 110 -18.20 3.50 -6.99
C ARG A 110 -19.29 2.50 -7.38
N LYS A 111 -20.45 3.00 -7.81
CA LYS A 111 -21.58 2.16 -8.25
C LYS A 111 -21.18 1.43 -9.52
N GLN A 112 -20.62 2.15 -10.50
CA GLN A 112 -20.09 1.58 -11.75
C GLN A 112 -19.08 0.46 -11.48
N LEU A 113 -18.12 0.69 -10.56
CA LEU A 113 -17.14 -0.32 -10.19
C LEU A 113 -17.77 -1.54 -9.51
N ASN A 114 -18.78 -1.34 -8.65
CA ASN A 114 -19.47 -2.45 -7.98
C ASN A 114 -20.27 -3.30 -8.98
N GLU A 115 -20.94 -2.67 -9.96
CA GLU A 115 -21.66 -3.35 -11.04
C GLU A 115 -20.70 -4.14 -11.92
N LEU A 116 -19.59 -3.52 -12.34
CA LEU A 116 -18.52 -4.18 -13.11
C LEU A 116 -17.97 -5.41 -12.37
N LYS A 117 -17.66 -5.29 -11.08
CA LYS A 117 -17.12 -6.41 -10.29
C LYS A 117 -18.11 -7.56 -10.16
N LYS A 118 -19.41 -7.29 -10.08
CA LYS A 118 -20.46 -8.32 -10.10
C LYS A 118 -20.49 -9.03 -11.44
N ALA A 119 -20.42 -8.28 -12.55
CA ALA A 119 -20.41 -8.86 -13.89
C ALA A 119 -19.19 -9.75 -14.17
N LEU A 120 -18.02 -9.43 -13.60
CA LEU A 120 -16.80 -10.24 -13.71
C LEU A 120 -16.80 -11.53 -12.86
N GLN A 121 -17.74 -11.64 -11.91
CA GLN A 121 -17.87 -12.80 -11.01
C GLN A 121 -19.03 -13.72 -11.41
N ALA A 122 -19.86 -13.31 -12.36
CA ALA A 122 -20.92 -14.11 -12.97
C ALA A 122 -20.34 -14.96 -14.11
#